data_AF-A0A951Q6T6-F1
#
_entry.id   AF-A0A951Q6T6-F1
#
_cell.length_a   1.000
_cell.length_b   1.000
_cell.length_c   1.000
_cell.angle_alpha   90.00
_cell.angle_beta   90.00
_cell.angle_gamma   90.00
#
_symmetry.space_group_name_H-M   'P 1'
#
loop_
_entity.id
_entity.type
_entity.pdbx_description
1 polymer ?
#
loop_
_entity_poly.entity_id
_entity_poly.type
_entity_poly.pdbx_seq_one_letter_code
_entity_poly.pdbx_strand_id
1 'polypeptide(L)' 'MGNSEETGDKTVKLVVFLSDDERTQFKIACARNKTSMSQQARELILNWIKSEEK' A
#
# COMPACT_ATOMS: atom_id res chain seq x y z
N MET A 1 6.28 -1.31 35.83
CA MET A 1 7.31 -2.09 35.10
C MET A 1 6.69 -2.55 33.79
N GLY A 2 7.24 -2.04 32.68
CA GLY A 2 7.05 -2.46 31.28
C GLY A 2 5.67 -2.93 30.83
N ASN A 3 4.82 -2.00 30.40
CA ASN A 3 3.75 -2.35 29.45
C ASN A 3 4.40 -2.39 28.06
N SER A 4 4.95 -3.54 27.69
CA SER A 4 5.39 -3.76 26.30
C SER A 4 4.12 -3.86 25.46
N GLU A 5 3.60 -2.72 25.00
CA GLU A 5 2.70 -2.69 23.85
C GLU A 5 3.46 -3.37 22.70
N GLU A 6 2.99 -4.57 22.34
CA GLU A 6 3.39 -5.24 21.11
C GLU A 6 3.08 -4.30 19.95
N THR A 7 4.07 -3.50 19.54
CA THR A 7 4.12 -2.85 18.23
C THR A 7 4.32 -3.92 17.16
N GLY A 8 3.40 -4.89 17.11
CA GLY A 8 3.30 -5.82 16.00
C GLY A 8 2.77 -5.04 14.80
N ASP A 9 3.47 -5.11 13.67
CA ASP A 9 2.99 -4.58 12.40
C ASP A 9 1.58 -5.08 12.12
N LYS A 10 0.58 -4.21 12.35
CA LYS A 10 -0.83 -4.52 12.11
C LYS A 10 -1.03 -4.57 10.60
N THR A 11 -0.90 -5.77 10.03
CA THR A 11 -1.12 -6.00 8.61
C THR A 11 -2.62 -6.15 8.36
N VAL A 12 -3.15 -5.36 7.41
CA VAL A 12 -4.51 -5.51 6.90
C VAL A 12 -4.46 -6.18 5.52
N LYS A 13 -5.34 -7.16 5.28
CA LYS A 13 -5.53 -7.74 3.94
C LYS A 13 -6.54 -6.90 3.18
N LEU A 14 -6.09 -6.22 2.12
CA LEU A 14 -6.95 -5.50 1.19
C LEU A 14 -7.09 -6.30 -0.10
N VAL A 15 -8.32 -6.51 -0.56
CA VAL A 15 -8.60 -7.07 -1.88
C VAL A 15 -9.08 -5.93 -2.78
N VAL A 16 -8.36 -5.71 -3.88
CA VAL A 16 -8.70 -4.68 -4.87
C VAL A 16 -9.08 -5.38 -6.17
N PHE A 17 -10.25 -5.05 -6.69
CA PHE A 17 -10.71 -5.52 -7.99
C PHE A 17 -10.23 -4.55 -9.05
N LEU A 18 -9.36 -5.03 -9.94
CA LEU A 18 -8.86 -4.30 -11.10
C LEU A 18 -9.22 -5.11 -12.34
N SER A 19 -9.51 -4.43 -13.44
CA SER A 19 -9.50 -5.04 -14.76
C SER A 19 -8.11 -5.58 -15.11
N ASP A 20 -8.03 -6.45 -16.12
CA ASP A 20 -6.76 -7.04 -16.53
C ASP A 20 -5.77 -5.99 -17.06
N ASP A 21 -6.27 -4.97 -17.76
CA ASP A 21 -5.46 -3.84 -18.23
C ASP A 21 -4.93 -3.01 -17.05
N GLU A 22 -5.79 -2.61 -16.11
CA GLU A 22 -5.38 -1.84 -14.92
C GLU A 22 -4.33 -2.60 -14.09
N ARG A 23 -4.51 -3.92 -13.93
CA ARG A 23 -3.54 -4.77 -13.24
C ARG A 23 -2.20 -4.83 -13.97
N THR A 24 -2.22 -4.89 -15.30
CA THR A 24 -1.03 -4.88 -16.14
C THR A 24 -0.31 -3.53 -16.05
N GLN A 25 -1.03 -2.42 -16.21
CA GLN A 25 -0.49 -1.07 -16.07
C GLN A 25 0.11 -0.86 -14.67
N PHE A 26 -0.57 -1.31 -13.61
CA PHE A 26 -0.08 -1.20 -12.24
C PHE A 26 1.24 -1.96 -12.05
N LYS A 27 1.34 -3.19 -12.56
CA LYS A 27 2.59 -3.98 -12.51
C LYS A 27 3.73 -3.30 -13.29
N ILE A 28 3.44 -2.80 -14.50
CA ILE A 28 4.42 -2.10 -15.33
C ILE A 28 4.93 -0.85 -14.58
N ALA A 29 4.03 -0.07 -13.97
CA ALA A 29 4.40 1.10 -13.18
C ALA A 29 5.28 0.74 -11.97
N CYS A 30 4.91 -0.30 -11.21
CA CYS A 30 5.72 -0.80 -10.10
C CYS A 30 7.13 -1.24 -10.56
N ALA A 31 7.21 -1.96 -11.69
CA ALA A 31 8.49 -2.41 -12.25
C ALA A 31 9.38 -1.23 -12.68
N ARG A 32 8.79 -0.21 -13.32
CA ARG A 32 9.51 1.02 -13.72
C ARG A 32 10.06 1.78 -12.51
N ASN A 33 9.29 1.84 -11.42
CA ASN A 33 9.68 2.52 -10.19
C ASN A 33 10.55 1.68 -9.25
N LYS A 34 10.84 0.42 -9.63
CA LYS A 34 11.56 -0.57 -8.79
C LYS A 34 10.91 -0.77 -7.41
N THR A 35 9.58 -0.71 -7.36
CA THR A 35 8.80 -0.91 -6.13
C THR A 35 8.01 -2.21 -6.21
N SER A 36 7.70 -2.79 -5.04
CA SER A 36 6.75 -3.91 -4.96
C SER A 36 5.31 -3.40 -5.03
N MET A 37 4.38 -4.22 -5.51
CA MET A 37 2.96 -3.88 -5.56
C MET A 37 2.41 -3.49 -4.18
N SER A 38 2.78 -4.23 -3.12
CA SER A 38 2.33 -3.96 -1.75
C SER A 38 2.88 -2.64 -1.21
N GLN A 39 4.16 -2.35 -1.51
CA GLN A 39 4.77 -1.08 -1.12
C GLN A 39 4.12 0.09 -1.86
N GLN A 40 3.96 -0.03 -3.19
CA GLN A 40 3.32 1.00 -4.00
C GLN A 40 1.88 1.26 -3.56
N ALA A 41 1.11 0.21 -3.25
CA ALA A 41 -0.24 0.34 -2.71
C ALA A 41 -0.24 1.05 -1.35
N ARG A 42 0.70 0.72 -0.45
CA ARG A 42 0.86 1.41 0.84
C ARG A 42 1.16 2.89 0.64
N GLU A 43 2.07 3.24 -0.26
CA GLU A 43 2.41 4.64 -0.56
C GLU A 43 1.20 5.41 -1.10
N LEU A 44 0.42 4.81 -2.00
CA LEU A 44 -0.81 5.41 -2.52
C LEU A 44 -1.83 5.67 -1.40
N ILE A 45 -2.04 4.69 -0.51
CA ILE A 45 -2.93 4.84 0.65
C ILE A 45 -2.45 5.98 1.56
N LEU A 46 -1.17 6.01 1.92
CA LEU A 46 -0.61 7.05 2.78
C LEU A 46 -0.67 8.44 2.15
N ASN A 47 -0.42 8.55 0.84
CA ASN A 47 -0.49 9.81 0.14
C ASN A 47 -1.94 10.33 0.06
N TRP A 48 -2.91 9.43 -0.13
CA TRP A 48 -4.33 9.78 -0.10
C TRP A 48 -4.78 10.22 1.29
N ILE A 49 -4.41 9.49 2.36
CA ILE A 49 -4.72 9.91 3.74
C ILE A 49 -4.21 11.33 4.02
N LYS A 50 -2.94 11.60 3.66
CA LYS A 50 -2.33 12.94 3.84
C LYS A 50 -3.03 14.03 3.02
N SER A 51 -3.65 13.70 1.89
CA SER A 51 -4.39 14.70 1.11
C SER A 51 -5.75 15.04 1.72
N GLU A 52 -6.37 14.10 2.46
CA GLU A 52 -7.65 14.31 3.14
C GLU A 52 -7.50 15.08 4.47
N GLU A 53 -6.30 15.10 5.07
CA GLU A 53 -6.01 15.87 6.29
C GLU A 53 -5.80 17.39 6.04
N LYS A 54 -6.07 17.88 4.83
CA LYS A 54 -5.99 19.30 4.43
C LYS A 54 -7.38 19.92 4.32
#